data_AF-A0A183HNU2-F1
#
_entry.id   AF-A0A183HNU2-F1
#
_cell.length_a   1.000
_cell.length_b   1.000
_cell.length_c   1.000
_cell.angle_alpha   90.00
_cell.angle_beta   90.00
_cell.angle_gamma   90.00
#
_symmetry.space_group_name_H-M   'P 1'
#
loop_
_entity.id
_entity.type
_entity.pdbx_description
1 polymer ?
#
loop_
_entity_poly.entity_id
_entity_poly.type
_entity_poly.pdbx_seq_one_letter_code
_entity_poly.pdbx_strand_id
1 'polypeptide(L)'
;MFELIISQKSQYLCSGTDNSRTELRDPNWMNQLIRQYKNCTRVNGNLELTYIQNEHLNGTNPELFFSFLDHIRQITGYLLIYANEIEMITLRNLEIIWGDKQHDDIAALHISDNMNLKYVNLPKLRSKLKLPLN
;
A
#
# COMPACT_ATOMS: atom_id res chain seq x y z
N MET A 1 -13.34 3.38 35.74
CA MET A 1 -12.18 4.13 35.22
C MET A 1 -11.64 3.36 34.04
N PHE A 2 -12.12 3.78 32.85
CA PHE A 2 -11.57 3.66 31.49
C PHE A 2 -10.86 2.34 31.10
N GLU A 3 -11.60 1.46 30.42
CA GLU A 3 -11.58 1.30 28.95
C GLU A 3 -10.38 0.51 28.44
N LEU A 4 -10.59 -0.80 28.20
CA LEU A 4 -9.85 -1.57 27.20
C LEU A 4 -10.73 -2.74 26.71
N ILE A 5 -11.98 -2.43 26.35
CA ILE A 5 -12.62 -3.17 25.25
C ILE A 5 -11.99 -2.57 23.99
N ILE A 6 -10.80 -3.05 23.62
CA ILE A 6 -10.43 -3.00 22.22
C ILE A 6 -11.48 -3.89 21.56
N SER A 7 -12.46 -3.28 20.91
CA SER A 7 -13.22 -3.92 19.86
C SER A 7 -12.17 -4.50 18.90
N GLN A 8 -11.82 -5.77 19.06
CA GLN A 8 -11.03 -6.50 18.09
C GLN A 8 -11.92 -6.63 16.85
N LYS A 9 -11.97 -5.57 16.03
CA LYS A 9 -12.31 -5.74 14.62
C LYS A 9 -11.40 -6.86 14.15
N SER A 10 -11.98 -7.96 13.67
CA SER A 10 -11.24 -9.08 13.10
C SER A 10 -10.19 -8.53 12.14
N GLN A 11 -8.92 -8.59 12.54
CA GLN A 11 -7.83 -8.08 11.73
C GLN A 11 -7.57 -9.09 10.63
N TYR A 12 -8.12 -8.84 9.45
CA TYR A 12 -7.75 -9.60 8.26
C TYR A 12 -6.30 -9.26 7.91
N LEU A 13 -5.42 -10.24 8.11
CA LEU A 13 -3.99 -10.15 7.82
C LEU A 13 -3.72 -10.74 6.44
N CYS A 14 -2.92 -10.05 5.66
CA CYS A 14 -2.37 -10.57 4.41
C CYS A 14 -0.85 -10.43 4.45
N SER A 15 -0.15 -11.36 3.78
CA SER A 15 1.27 -11.19 3.53
C SER A 15 1.50 -10.05 2.53
N GLY A 16 2.58 -9.30 2.69
CA GLY A 16 3.07 -8.35 1.71
C GLY A 16 3.97 -9.01 0.66
N THR A 17 4.65 -8.19 -0.12
CA THR A 17 5.64 -8.62 -1.13
C THR A 17 7.02 -8.04 -0.84
N ASP A 18 8.05 -8.53 -1.53
CA ASP A 18 9.43 -8.06 -1.42
C ASP A 18 10.14 -8.09 -2.79
N ASN A 19 9.43 -7.71 -3.83
CA ASN A 19 9.92 -7.69 -5.21
C ASN A 19 10.66 -6.38 -5.53
N SER A 20 10.51 -5.34 -4.71
CA SER A 20 11.08 -4.01 -4.92
C SER A 20 10.78 -3.52 -6.35
N ARG A 21 11.81 -3.21 -7.15
CA ARG A 21 11.71 -2.76 -8.55
C ARG A 21 11.75 -3.91 -9.56
N THR A 22 11.49 -5.14 -9.14
CA THR A 22 11.42 -6.26 -10.08
C THR A 22 10.05 -6.27 -10.74
N GLU A 23 10.03 -6.10 -12.06
CA GLU A 23 8.80 -6.23 -12.85
C GLU A 23 8.32 -7.69 -12.87
N LEU A 24 7.08 -7.91 -12.44
CA LEU A 24 6.47 -9.23 -12.44
C LEU A 24 6.01 -9.59 -13.85
N ARG A 25 6.60 -10.66 -14.41
CA ARG A 25 6.30 -11.13 -15.77
C ARG A 25 5.05 -12.01 -15.89
N ASP A 26 4.43 -12.38 -14.78
CA ASP A 26 3.21 -13.20 -14.79
C ASP A 26 2.02 -12.35 -15.26
N PRO A 27 1.37 -12.66 -16.40
CA PRO A 27 0.24 -11.85 -16.89
C PRO A 27 -0.95 -11.77 -15.92
N ASN A 28 -1.01 -12.64 -14.91
CA ASN A 28 -2.04 -12.63 -13.86
C ASN A 28 -1.61 -11.95 -12.56
N TRP A 29 -0.43 -11.34 -12.49
CA TRP A 29 0.11 -10.71 -11.28
C TRP A 29 -0.89 -9.71 -10.67
N MET A 30 -1.58 -8.93 -11.51
CA MET A 30 -2.56 -7.94 -11.06
C MET A 30 -3.77 -8.61 -10.38
N ASN A 31 -4.25 -9.73 -10.93
CA ASN A 31 -5.34 -10.52 -10.34
C ASN A 31 -4.92 -11.19 -9.02
N GLN A 32 -3.66 -11.56 -8.87
CA GLN A 32 -3.12 -12.09 -7.62
C GLN A 32 -3.04 -11.00 -6.56
N LEU A 33 -2.56 -9.81 -6.93
CA LEU A 33 -2.49 -8.64 -6.06
C LEU A 33 -3.87 -8.22 -5.54
N ILE A 34 -4.89 -8.18 -6.42
CA ILE A 34 -6.27 -7.91 -6.01
C ILE A 34 -6.77 -8.95 -5.01
N ARG A 35 -6.56 -10.25 -5.29
CA ARG A 35 -7.00 -11.33 -4.40
C ARG A 35 -6.29 -11.29 -3.05
N GLN A 36 -5.00 -10.98 -3.04
CA GLN A 36 -4.17 -10.93 -1.85
C GLN A 36 -4.59 -9.82 -0.89
N TYR A 37 -4.92 -8.65 -1.42
CA TYR A 37 -5.23 -7.48 -0.60
C TYR A 37 -6.73 -7.22 -0.39
N LYS A 38 -7.62 -7.92 -1.10
CA LYS A 38 -9.07 -7.82 -0.89
C LYS A 38 -9.44 -8.10 0.56
N ASN A 39 -10.16 -7.17 1.18
CA ASN A 39 -10.56 -7.19 2.60
C ASN A 39 -9.38 -7.19 3.59
N CYS A 40 -8.13 -7.07 3.14
CA CYS A 40 -6.99 -7.03 4.02
C CYS A 40 -7.00 -5.73 4.84
N THR A 41 -6.79 -5.84 6.15
CA THR A 41 -6.75 -4.71 7.07
C THR A 41 -5.34 -4.39 7.56
N ARG A 42 -4.45 -5.38 7.54
CA ARG A 42 -3.02 -5.22 7.85
C ARG A 42 -2.17 -6.05 6.90
N VAL A 43 -1.20 -5.39 6.27
CA VAL A 43 -0.17 -6.04 5.47
C VAL A 43 1.00 -6.41 6.38
N ASN A 44 1.34 -7.70 6.45
CA ASN A 44 2.56 -8.19 7.08
C ASN A 44 3.69 -8.23 6.05
N GLY A 45 4.57 -7.25 6.08
CA GLY A 45 5.60 -7.00 5.08
C GLY A 45 5.33 -5.68 4.36
N ASN A 46 5.69 -5.62 3.08
CA ASN A 46 5.60 -4.39 2.29
C ASN A 46 4.36 -4.41 1.39
N LEU A 47 3.80 -3.23 1.12
CA LEU A 47 2.84 -3.04 0.04
C LEU A 47 3.58 -2.41 -1.14
N GLU A 48 3.73 -3.16 -2.22
CA GLU A 48 4.39 -2.71 -3.44
C GLU A 48 3.34 -2.55 -4.54
N LEU A 49 3.14 -1.31 -4.99
CA LEU A 49 2.31 -0.96 -6.14
C LEU A 49 3.24 -0.53 -7.27
N THR A 50 3.65 -1.50 -8.08
CA THR A 50 4.68 -1.29 -9.10
C THR A 50 4.20 -1.73 -10.49
N TYR A 51 4.68 -1.05 -11.53
CA TYR A 51 4.43 -1.40 -12.93
C TYR A 51 2.94 -1.48 -13.34
N ILE A 52 2.06 -0.74 -12.67
CA ILE A 52 0.63 -0.67 -13.03
C ILE A 52 0.47 0.30 -14.21
N GLN A 53 0.33 -0.28 -15.40
CA GLN A 53 -0.02 0.42 -16.64
C GLN A 53 -1.54 0.62 -16.80
N ASN A 54 -1.95 1.48 -17.74
CA ASN A 54 -3.36 1.81 -17.97
C ASN A 54 -4.20 0.63 -18.47
N GLU A 55 -3.57 -0.32 -19.17
CA GLU A 55 -4.21 -1.53 -19.70
C GLU A 55 -4.74 -2.41 -18.56
N HIS A 56 -4.05 -2.44 -17.41
CA HIS A 56 -4.46 -3.23 -16.25
C HIS A 56 -5.78 -2.73 -15.63
N LEU A 57 -6.13 -1.46 -15.82
CA LEU A 57 -7.35 -0.88 -15.27
C LEU A 57 -8.60 -1.39 -16.01
N ASN A 58 -8.45 -1.95 -17.21
CA ASN A 58 -9.56 -2.43 -18.04
C ASN A 58 -10.67 -1.37 -18.23
N GLY A 59 -10.29 -0.10 -18.42
CA GLY A 59 -11.22 1.03 -18.56
C GLY A 59 -11.87 1.49 -17.24
N THR A 60 -11.50 0.90 -16.11
CA THR A 60 -11.96 1.30 -14.78
C THR A 60 -11.27 2.59 -14.35
N ASN A 61 -12.02 3.53 -13.77
CA ASN A 61 -11.43 4.72 -13.16
C ASN A 61 -10.39 4.30 -12.09
N PRO A 62 -9.20 4.94 -12.02
CA PRO A 62 -8.16 4.59 -11.04
C PRO A 62 -8.63 4.57 -9.58
N GLU A 63 -9.48 5.53 -9.15
CA GLU A 63 -10.03 5.56 -7.79
C GLU A 63 -10.86 4.31 -7.49
N LEU A 64 -11.69 3.89 -8.45
CA LEU A 64 -12.51 2.69 -8.30
C LEU A 64 -11.64 1.42 -8.39
N PHE A 65 -10.64 1.41 -9.28
CA PHE A 65 -9.73 0.29 -9.46
C PHE A 65 -8.99 -0.05 -8.16
N PHE A 66 -8.48 0.94 -7.43
CA PHE A 66 -7.75 0.72 -6.18
C PHE A 66 -8.63 0.48 -4.94
N SER A 67 -9.96 0.47 -5.07
CA SER A 67 -10.89 0.28 -3.93
C SER A 67 -10.70 -1.06 -3.18
N PHE A 68 -10.09 -2.08 -3.80
CA PHE A 68 -9.74 -3.32 -3.09
C PHE A 68 -8.74 -3.11 -1.94
N LEU A 69 -7.97 -2.01 -1.98
CA LEU A 69 -7.02 -1.61 -0.93
C LEU A 69 -7.69 -0.80 0.19
N ASP A 70 -8.95 -0.38 0.04
CA ASP A 70 -9.61 0.52 0.99
C ASP A 70 -9.71 -0.07 2.40
N HIS A 71 -9.60 -1.39 2.58
CA HIS A 71 -9.63 -1.97 3.92
C HIS A 71 -8.29 -1.85 4.66
N ILE A 72 -7.19 -1.60 3.95
CA ILE A 72 -5.85 -1.58 4.53
C ILE A 72 -5.72 -0.37 5.45
N ARG A 73 -5.34 -0.65 6.69
CA ARG A 73 -5.12 0.36 7.73
C ARG A 73 -3.67 0.45 8.14
N GLN A 74 -2.93 -0.65 8.00
CA GLN A 74 -1.57 -0.75 8.52
C GLN A 74 -0.68 -1.56 7.57
N ILE A 75 0.55 -1.10 7.40
CA ILE A 75 1.62 -1.81 6.68
C ILE A 75 2.81 -1.91 7.62
N THR A 76 3.33 -3.12 7.89
CA THR A 76 4.45 -3.29 8.84
C THR A 76 5.80 -2.89 8.27
N GLY A 77 6.04 -3.22 7.00
CA GLY A 77 7.24 -2.81 6.27
C GLY A 77 7.09 -1.42 5.65
N TYR A 78 7.37 -1.32 4.36
CA TYR A 78 7.26 -0.08 3.60
C TYR A 78 6.09 -0.10 2.60
N LEU A 79 5.71 1.08 2.12
CA LEU A 79 4.88 1.31 0.95
C LEU A 79 5.76 1.81 -0.21
N LEU A 80 5.79 1.06 -1.31
CA LEU A 80 6.46 1.45 -2.55
C LEU A 80 5.43 1.72 -3.65
N ILE A 81 5.53 2.88 -4.28
CA ILE A 81 4.75 3.26 -5.46
C ILE A 81 5.75 3.60 -6.56
N TYR A 82 5.92 2.70 -7.54
CA TYR A 82 7.03 2.76 -8.49
C TYR A 82 6.63 2.42 -9.93
N ALA A 83 7.14 3.15 -10.92
CA ALA A 83 6.98 2.80 -12.34
C ALA A 83 5.52 2.59 -12.80
N ASN A 84 4.55 3.30 -12.20
CA ASN A 84 3.16 3.23 -12.63
C ASN A 84 2.82 4.32 -13.66
N GLU A 85 1.87 4.03 -14.56
CA GLU A 85 1.39 4.95 -15.61
C GLU A 85 -0.01 5.52 -15.33
N ILE A 86 -0.50 5.31 -14.11
CA ILE A 86 -1.79 5.78 -13.59
C ILE A 86 -1.70 7.21 -13.05
N GLU A 87 -2.84 7.89 -13.00
CA GLU A 87 -2.89 9.30 -12.58
C GLU A 87 -2.99 9.50 -11.06
N MET A 88 -3.53 8.52 -10.33
CA MET A 88 -3.77 8.66 -8.90
C MET A 88 -3.77 7.31 -8.18
N ILE A 89 -3.39 7.33 -6.90
CA ILE A 89 -3.58 6.22 -5.96
C ILE A 89 -4.23 6.77 -4.70
N THR A 90 -5.26 6.10 -4.20
CA THR A 90 -5.89 6.43 -2.92
C THR A 90 -5.84 5.22 -2.01
N LEU A 91 -5.25 5.37 -0.82
CA LEU A 91 -5.34 4.38 0.26
C LEU A 91 -6.20 4.97 1.38
N ARG A 92 -7.52 4.90 1.19
CA ARG A 92 -8.51 5.70 1.93
C ARG A 92 -8.46 5.52 3.45
N ASN A 93 -8.10 4.31 3.89
CA ASN A 93 -8.06 3.97 5.30
C ASN A 93 -6.67 3.66 5.84
N LEU A 94 -5.59 3.87 5.06
CA LEU A 94 -4.23 3.66 5.55
C LEU A 94 -3.94 4.67 6.66
N GLU A 95 -3.69 4.16 7.87
CA GLU A 95 -3.48 4.96 9.08
C GLU A 95 -1.99 4.99 9.47
N ILE A 96 -1.26 3.89 9.29
CA ILE A 96 0.12 3.73 9.77
C ILE A 96 0.95 2.91 8.78
N ILE A 97 2.17 3.38 8.49
CA ILE A 97 3.26 2.57 7.93
C ILE A 97 4.32 2.47 9.03
N TRP A 98 4.56 1.26 9.55
CA TRP A 98 5.42 1.07 10.72
C TRP A 98 6.91 1.23 10.40
N GLY A 99 7.32 0.85 9.17
CA GLY A 99 8.69 0.97 8.72
C GLY A 99 9.64 0.09 9.53
N ASP A 100 9.25 -1.14 9.81
CA ASP A 100 10.13 -2.19 10.37
C ASP A 100 11.16 -2.64 9.31
N LYS A 101 10.79 -2.50 8.03
CA LYS A 101 11.68 -2.50 6.86
C LYS A 101 11.51 -1.19 6.10
N GLN A 102 12.60 -0.64 5.57
CA GLN A 102 12.59 0.55 4.70
C GLN A 102 12.98 0.14 3.28
N HIS A 103 12.42 0.81 2.28
CA HIS A 103 12.86 0.61 0.90
C HIS A 103 14.19 1.35 0.68
N ASP A 104 15.18 0.63 0.15
CA ASP A 104 16.58 1.06 -0.01
C ASP A 104 17.24 1.60 1.27
N ASP A 105 16.78 1.20 2.46
CA ASP A 105 17.22 1.75 3.76
C ASP A 105 17.02 3.27 3.91
N ILE A 106 16.10 3.85 3.11
CA ILE A 106 15.84 5.30 3.09
C ILE A 106 14.51 5.65 3.77
N ALA A 107 13.42 4.99 3.36
CA ALA A 107 12.08 5.42 3.76
C ALA A 107 11.06 4.28 3.89
N ALA A 108 10.10 4.48 4.77
CA ALA A 108 8.91 3.63 4.89
C ALA A 108 7.84 3.95 3.83
N LEU A 109 7.88 5.14 3.23
CA LEU A 109 7.06 5.53 2.09
C LEU A 109 7.99 5.98 0.96
N HIS A 110 8.04 5.24 -0.13
CA HIS A 110 8.89 5.53 -1.29
C HIS A 110 8.03 5.67 -2.54
N ILE A 111 8.06 6.84 -3.18
CA ILE A 111 7.31 7.15 -4.40
C ILE A 111 8.31 7.68 -5.43
N SER A 112 8.52 6.96 -6.53
CA SER A 112 9.49 7.34 -7.58
C SER A 112 9.11 6.76 -8.94
N ASP A 113 9.60 7.38 -10.03
CA ASP A 113 9.45 6.92 -11.42
C ASP A 113 8.00 6.65 -11.92
N ASN A 114 6.99 7.32 -11.35
CA ASN A 114 5.61 7.20 -11.83
C ASN A 114 5.32 8.27 -12.90
N MET A 115 5.07 7.86 -14.15
CA MET A 115 5.05 8.77 -15.31
C MET A 115 3.91 9.80 -15.28
N ASN A 116 2.71 9.37 -14.89
CA ASN A 116 1.48 10.19 -14.96
C ASN A 116 0.89 10.51 -13.57
N LEU A 117 1.55 10.09 -12.49
CA LEU A 117 0.99 10.17 -11.15
C LEU A 117 0.92 11.61 -10.65
N LYS A 118 -0.30 12.14 -10.53
CA LYS A 118 -0.58 13.53 -10.10
C LYS A 118 -0.69 13.64 -8.58
N TYR A 119 -1.27 12.63 -7.92
CA TYR A 119 -1.45 12.63 -6.47
C TYR A 119 -1.53 11.23 -5.87
N VAL A 120 -1.00 11.11 -4.65
CA VAL A 120 -1.21 9.97 -3.76
C VAL A 120 -2.00 10.45 -2.55
N ASN A 121 -3.24 9.99 -2.43
CA ASN A 121 -4.15 10.43 -1.39
C ASN A 121 -4.14 9.45 -0.22
N LEU A 122 -3.57 9.87 0.91
CA LEU A 122 -3.44 9.10 2.15
C LEU A 122 -4.11 9.84 3.32
N PRO A 123 -5.44 10.08 3.27
CA PRO A 123 -6.11 11.07 4.10
C PRO A 123 -6.12 10.72 5.61
N LYS A 124 -5.85 9.47 5.96
CA LYS A 124 -5.78 9.00 7.35
C LYS A 124 -4.37 8.69 7.82
N LEU A 125 -3.37 8.82 6.95
CA LEU A 125 -2.00 8.46 7.29
C LEU A 125 -1.50 9.42 8.36
N ARG A 126 -1.08 8.85 9.50
CA ARG A 126 -0.49 9.60 10.60
C ARG A 126 1.02 9.55 10.44
N SER A 127 1.68 10.70 10.39
CA SER A 127 3.12 10.76 10.52
C SER A 127 3.50 10.47 11.98
N LYS A 128 3.75 9.20 12.31
CA LYS A 128 4.63 8.92 13.45
C LYS A 128 6.06 9.17 12.96
N LEU A 129 6.52 10.42 13.07
CA LEU A 129 7.94 10.72 13.05
C LEU A 129 8.59 9.79 14.08
N LYS A 130 9.35 8.78 13.62
CA LYS A 130 10.39 8.17 14.45
C LYS A 130 11.39 9.31 14.70
N LEU A 131 11.14 10.12 15.73
CA LEU A 131 12.19 10.95 16.30
C LEU A 131 13.30 9.98 16.72
N PRO A 132 14.56 10.20 16.33
CA PRO A 132 15.64 9.39 16.86
C PRO A 132 15.61 9.54 18.39
N LEU A 133 15.40 8.42 19.09
CA LEU A 133 15.71 8.34 20.51
C LEU A 133 17.19 7.97 20.59
N ASN A 134 17.98 9.02 20.79
CA ASN A 134 19.41 9.05 21.12
C ASN A 134 20.40 8.66 20.02
#